data_AF-A0A938LLH6-F1
#
_entry.id   AF-A0A938LLH6-F1
#
_cell.length_a   1.000
_cell.length_b   1.000
_cell.length_c   1.000
_cell.angle_alpha   90.00
_cell.angle_beta   90.00
_cell.angle_gamma   90.00
#
_symmetry.space_group_name_H-M   'P 1'
#
loop_
_entity.id
_entity.type
_entity.pdbx_description
1 polymer ?
#
loop_
_entity_poly.entity_id
_entity_poly.type
_entity_poly.pdbx_seq_one_letter_code
_entity_poly.pdbx_strand_id
1 'polypeptide(L)' 'MATKQKRPPRLANSTRVHVRSDHFAEEFDGVVTKGEYDGGWLYRVKPTSGDPPAVARNKEGEYWFWDFEVTPLGRRRR' A
#
# COMPACT_ATOMS: atom_id res chain seq x y z
N MET A 1 10.42 -6.68 25.05
CA MET A 1 9.66 -6.07 23.93
C MET A 1 10.46 -6.30 22.66
N ALA A 2 10.03 -7.23 21.79
CA ALA A 2 10.79 -7.58 20.60
C ALA A 2 10.60 -6.51 19.53
N THR A 3 11.70 -5.91 19.06
CA THR A 3 11.73 -4.97 17.94
C THR A 3 11.27 -5.69 16.66
N LYS A 4 10.03 -5.45 16.26
CA LYS A 4 9.31 -6.08 15.13
C LYS A 4 9.83 -5.66 13.74
N GLN A 5 11.10 -5.30 13.59
CA GLN A 5 11.67 -4.92 12.28
C GLN A 5 12.98 -5.68 12.04
N LYS A 6 12.87 -6.83 11.35
CA LYS A 6 14.03 -7.62 10.87
C LYS A 6 14.28 -7.49 9.37
N ARG A 7 13.39 -6.86 8.60
CA ARG A 7 13.54 -6.68 7.15
C ARG A 7 13.19 -5.24 6.77
N PRO A 8 13.91 -4.63 5.81
CA PRO A 8 13.52 -3.33 5.26
C PRO A 8 12.28 -3.46 4.36
N PRO A 9 11.38 -2.46 4.31
CA PRO A 9 10.23 -2.46 3.39
C PRO A 9 10.67 -2.68 1.94
N ARG A 10 9.96 -3.55 1.19
CA ARG A 10 10.23 -3.74 -0.25
C ARG A 10 9.99 -2.47 -1.05
N LEU A 11 8.92 -1.74 -0.75
CA LEU A 11 8.61 -0.44 -1.34
C LEU A 11 9.00 0.68 -0.39
N ALA A 12 9.75 1.65 -0.90
CA ALA A 12 10.13 2.85 -0.17
C ALA A 12 8.94 3.80 -0.01
N ASN A 13 8.97 4.65 1.02
CA ASN A 13 8.05 5.78 1.10
C ASN A 13 8.16 6.65 -0.17
N SER A 14 7.04 7.27 -0.56
CA SER A 14 6.88 8.03 -1.81
C SER A 14 6.89 7.20 -3.10
N THR A 15 6.96 5.85 -3.01
CA THR A 15 6.75 4.99 -4.18
C THR A 15 5.31 5.13 -4.66
N ARG A 16 5.13 5.44 -5.95
CA ARG A 16 3.81 5.41 -6.60
C ARG A 16 3.39 3.97 -6.84
N VAL A 17 2.16 3.64 -6.51
CA VAL A 17 1.60 2.30 -6.63
C VAL A 17 0.22 2.37 -7.24
N HIS A 18 -0.13 1.32 -7.96
CA HIS A 18 -1.50 0.98 -8.32
C HIS A 18 -1.99 -0.08 -7.35
N VAL A 19 -3.16 0.12 -6.77
CA VAL A 19 -3.77 -0.79 -5.78
C VAL A 19 -4.93 -1.53 -6.44
N ARG A 20 -4.87 -2.86 -6.35
CA ARG A 20 -5.91 -3.78 -6.79
C ARG A 20 -5.96 -4.95 -5.83
N SER A 21 -7.17 -5.40 -5.48
CA SER A 21 -7.38 -6.60 -4.68
C SER A 21 -8.49 -7.44 -5.31
N ASP A 22 -8.51 -8.74 -5.01
CA ASP A 22 -9.66 -9.59 -5.36
C ASP A 22 -10.79 -9.48 -4.31
N HIS A 23 -10.56 -8.77 -3.21
CA HIS A 23 -11.55 -8.56 -2.14
C HIS A 23 -12.55 -7.42 -2.44
N PHE A 24 -12.22 -6.53 -3.37
CA PHE A 24 -13.04 -5.38 -3.75
C PHE A 24 -12.82 -5.05 -5.23
N ALA A 25 -13.80 -4.43 -5.88
CA ALA A 25 -13.72 -4.17 -7.32
C ALA A 25 -13.01 -2.84 -7.64
N GLU A 26 -12.93 -1.94 -6.66
CA GLU A 26 -12.36 -0.61 -6.82
C GLU A 26 -10.83 -0.69 -6.92
N GLU A 27 -10.29 -0.05 -7.95
CA GLU A 27 -8.86 0.10 -8.17
C GLU A 27 -8.51 1.58 -8.10
N PHE A 28 -7.34 1.90 -7.53
CA PHE A 28 -6.92 3.29 -7.39
C PHE A 28 -5.40 3.42 -7.36
N ASP A 29 -4.91 4.60 -7.72
CA ASP A 29 -3.48 4.92 -7.67
C ASP A 29 -3.17 5.70 -6.39
N GLY A 30 -2.02 5.43 -5.79
CA GLY A 30 -1.60 6.08 -4.56
C GLY A 30 -0.09 6.16 -4.38
N VAL A 31 0.30 6.69 -3.23
CA VAL A 31 1.68 6.73 -2.79
C VAL A 31 1.87 6.02 -1.46
N VAL A 32 2.92 5.20 -1.36
CA VAL A 32 3.31 4.56 -0.11
C VAL A 32 3.77 5.64 0.86
N THR A 33 3.20 5.64 2.07
CA THR A 33 3.57 6.58 3.13
C THR A 33 4.19 5.90 4.35
N LYS A 34 3.96 4.59 4.49
CA LYS A 34 4.51 3.76 5.57
C LYS A 34 4.53 2.29 5.12
N GLY A 35 5.51 1.53 5.60
CA GLY A 35 5.57 0.08 5.41
C GLY A 35 5.80 -0.63 6.75
N GLU A 36 5.05 -1.69 7.02
CA GLU A 36 5.13 -2.49 8.23
C GLU A 36 5.20 -3.98 7.88
N TYR A 37 5.85 -4.77 8.74
CA TYR A 37 5.98 -6.22 8.56
C TYR A 37 5.17 -6.97 9.61
N ASP A 38 4.14 -7.70 9.18
CA ASP A 38 3.30 -8.53 10.04
C ASP A 38 2.86 -9.81 9.31
N GLY A 39 3.72 -10.84 9.31
CA GLY A 39 3.51 -12.05 8.50
C GLY A 39 3.70 -11.85 6.99
N GLY A 40 3.65 -10.60 6.53
CA GLY A 40 3.96 -10.11 5.19
C GLY A 40 4.17 -8.59 5.22
N TRP A 41 4.57 -8.00 4.09
CA TRP A 41 4.67 -6.55 3.98
C TRP A 41 3.29 -5.93 3.82
N LEU A 42 2.99 -4.94 4.65
CA LEU A 42 1.79 -4.12 4.63
C LEU A 42 2.19 -2.66 4.36
N TYR A 43 1.47 -2.00 3.47
CA TYR A 43 1.76 -0.64 3.03
C TYR A 43 0.59 0.28 3.29
N ARG A 44 0.86 1.39 3.99
CA ARG A 44 -0.08 2.49 4.10
C ARG A 44 -0.03 3.31 2.82
N VAL A 45 -1.12 3.31 2.06
CA VAL A 45 -1.21 4.01 0.78
C VAL A 45 -2.10 5.24 0.93
N LYS A 46 -1.59 6.40 0.52
CA LYS A 46 -2.41 7.61 0.35
C LYS A 46 -2.95 7.63 -1.08
N PRO A 47 -4.28 7.59 -1.29
CA PRO A 47 -4.89 7.70 -2.61
C PRO A 47 -4.50 9.02 -3.29
N THR A 48 -4.31 8.97 -4.60
CA THR A 48 -3.95 10.11 -5.46
C THR A 48 -4.78 10.21 -6.73
N SER A 49 -5.36 9.10 -7.20
CA SER A 49 -6.31 9.05 -8.32
C SER A 49 -7.21 7.84 -8.16
N GLY A 50 -8.45 7.91 -8.67
CA GLY A 50 -9.48 6.90 -8.47
C GLY A 50 -10.17 7.00 -7.11
N ASP A 51 -11.25 6.23 -6.96
CA ASP A 51 -12.01 6.14 -5.71
C ASP A 51 -11.56 4.90 -4.93
N PRO A 52 -10.91 5.06 -3.76
CA PRO A 52 -10.48 3.93 -2.97
C PRO A 52 -11.70 3.21 -2.36
N PRO A 53 -11.64 1.88 -2.20
CA PRO A 53 -12.72 1.10 -1.60
C PRO A 53 -12.96 1.54 -0.15
N ALA A 54 -14.19 1.95 0.16
CA ALA A 54 -14.55 2.39 1.51
C ALA A 54 -14.35 1.28 2.56
N VAL A 55 -14.50 0.01 2.14
CA VAL A 55 -14.31 -1.17 2.99
C VAL A 55 -12.86 -1.39 3.42
N ALA A 56 -11.88 -0.88 2.69
CA ALA A 56 -10.46 -0.99 3.03
C ALA A 56 -9.99 0.13 3.97
N ARG A 57 -10.86 1.08 4.30
CA ARG A 57 -10.53 2.20 5.18
C ARG A 57 -10.66 1.80 6.65
N ASN A 58 -9.58 1.89 7.41
CA ASN A 58 -9.61 1.61 8.84
C ASN A 58 -10.31 2.73 9.63
N LYS A 59 -10.48 2.54 10.96
CA LYS A 59 -11.14 3.51 11.85
C LYS A 59 -10.41 4.87 11.94
N GLU A 60 -9.11 4.89 11.68
CA GLU A 60 -8.28 6.10 11.66
C GLU A 60 -8.32 6.80 10.29
N GLY A 61 -9.05 6.22 9.32
CA GLY A 61 -9.19 6.75 7.99
C GLY A 61 -8.03 6.42 7.05
N GLU A 62 -7.15 5.50 7.44
CA GLU A 62 -6.00 5.05 6.67
C GLU A 62 -6.34 3.84 5.80
N TYR A 63 -5.58 3.66 4.73
CA TYR A 63 -5.68 2.50 3.85
C TYR A 63 -4.40 1.68 3.90
N TRP A 64 -4.53 0.41 4.25
CA TRP A 64 -3.43 -0.54 4.40
C TRP A 64 -3.64 -1.72 3.48
N PHE A 65 -2.64 -2.02 2.67
CA PHE A 65 -2.70 -3.08 1.67
C PHE A 65 -1.50 -3.99 1.77
N TRP A 66 -1.71 -5.27 1.48
CA TRP A 66 -0.62 -6.22 1.41
C TRP A 66 0.24 -5.98 0.17
N ASP A 67 1.49 -6.43 0.25
CA ASP A 67 2.47 -6.36 -0.84
C ASP A 67 1.96 -6.95 -2.17
N PHE A 68 1.09 -7.96 -2.11
CA PHE A 68 0.49 -8.56 -3.31
C PHE A 68 -0.64 -7.73 -3.93
N GLU A 69 -1.21 -6.77 -3.19
CA GLU A 69 -2.27 -5.87 -3.66
C GLU A 69 -1.71 -4.57 -4.24
N VAL A 70 -0.40 -4.32 -4.09
CA VAL A 70 0.27 -3.10 -4.54
C VAL A 70 1.25 -3.38 -5.67
N THR A 71 1.02 -2.73 -6.81
CA THR A 71 1.94 -2.79 -7.95
C THR A 71 2.69 -1.47 -8.07
N PRO A 72 4.04 -1.43 -7.96
CA PRO A 72 4.77 -0.18 -8.12
C PRO A 72 4.66 0.35 -9.54
N LEU A 73 4.15 1.58 -9.66
CA LEU A 73 4.16 2.34 -10.91
C LEU A 73 5.56 2.89 -11.09
N GLY A 74 6.42 2.12 -11.76
CA GLY A 74 7.77 2.56 -12.08
C GLY A 74 7.75 3.92 -12.77
N ARG A 75 8.81 4.72 -12.60
CA ARG A 75 9.11 5.76 -13.59
C ARG A 75 9.27 5.01 -14.91
N ARG A 76 8.27 5.06 -15.80
CA ARG A 76 8.47 4.66 -17.21
C ARG A 76 9.75 5.35 -17.65
N ARG A 77 10.84 4.60 -17.80
CA ARG A 77 12.02 5.08 -18.53
C ARG A 77 11.51 5.31 -19.94
N ARG A 78 11.31 6.58 -20.30
CA ARG A 78 11.33 6.97 -21.71
C ARG A 78 12.77 6.86 -22.20
#